data_AF-A0A6B3D112-F1
#
_entry.id   AF-A0A6B3D112-F1
#
_cell.length_a   1.000
_cell.length_b   1.000
_cell.length_c   1.000
_cell.angle_alpha   90.00
_cell.angle_beta   90.00
_cell.angle_gamma   90.00
#
_symmetry.space_group_name_H-M   'P 1'
#
loop_
_entity.id
_entity.type
_entity.pdbx_description
1 polymer ?
#
loop_
_entity_poly.entity_id
_entity_poly.type
_entity_poly.pdbx_seq_one_letter_code
_entity_poly.pdbx_strand_id
1 'polypeptide(L)'
;EVRRRSDFSGDDEARAVGAALRLTAEAGQLLSIWRQSPLRVLARLHLVAAATQADEVGRPRQKGEPVDEPLVELPLPDAEEAHGRLDGLAALITAGGSAPALVTAAVVHGELLALRPFTSHNGL
;
A
#
# COMPACT_ATOMS: atom_id res chain seq x y z
N GLU A 1 -3.90 -26.37 -21.97
CA GLU A 1 -4.79 -25.34 -21.41
C GLU A 1 -4.12 -24.41 -20.37
N VAL A 2 -2.80 -24.50 -20.13
CA VAL A 2 -2.10 -23.77 -19.04
C VAL A 2 -1.59 -22.37 -19.46
N ARG A 3 -1.66 -22.00 -20.75
CA ARG A 3 -1.03 -20.77 -21.29
C ARG A 3 -1.82 -19.47 -21.07
N ARG A 4 -3.00 -19.52 -20.44
CA ARG A 4 -3.84 -18.32 -20.17
C ARG A 4 -3.78 -17.80 -18.73
N ARG A 5 -3.01 -18.41 -17.82
CA ARG A 5 -3.02 -18.04 -16.38
C ARG A 5 -1.97 -17.01 -15.96
N SER A 6 -1.30 -16.34 -16.91
CA SER A 6 -0.21 -15.42 -16.61
C SER A 6 -0.56 -13.94 -16.75
N ASP A 7 -1.70 -13.60 -17.33
CA ASP A 7 -2.08 -12.20 -17.59
C ASP A 7 -2.93 -11.59 -16.45
N PHE A 8 -3.46 -12.40 -15.51
CA PHE A 8 -4.16 -11.95 -14.29
C PHE A 8 -5.20 -10.84 -14.54
N SER A 9 -5.85 -10.88 -15.71
CA SER A 9 -6.69 -9.79 -16.23
C SER A 9 -8.19 -10.08 -16.15
N GLY A 10 -8.58 -11.30 -15.79
CA GLY A 10 -9.96 -11.80 -15.84
C GLY A 10 -10.91 -11.10 -14.86
N ASP A 11 -11.00 -11.60 -13.64
CA ASP A 11 -11.87 -11.10 -12.57
C ASP A 11 -11.09 -10.29 -11.52
N ASP A 12 -11.81 -9.74 -10.52
CA ASP A 12 -11.21 -8.94 -9.44
C ASP A 12 -10.20 -9.74 -8.62
N GLU A 13 -10.49 -11.02 -8.34
CA GLU A 13 -9.58 -11.92 -7.64
C GLU A 13 -8.29 -12.13 -8.43
N ALA A 14 -8.37 -12.40 -9.74
CA ALA A 14 -7.21 -12.53 -10.59
C ALA A 14 -6.39 -11.24 -10.63
N ARG A 15 -7.03 -10.07 -10.71
CA ARG A 15 -6.35 -8.76 -10.67
C ARG A 15 -5.62 -8.56 -9.36
N ALA A 16 -6.25 -8.86 -8.22
CA ALA A 16 -5.64 -8.79 -6.90
C ALA A 16 -4.43 -9.72 -6.78
N VAL A 17 -4.53 -10.97 -7.25
CA VAL A 17 -3.41 -11.92 -7.29
C VAL A 17 -2.27 -11.39 -8.17
N GLY A 18 -2.59 -10.84 -9.34
CA GLY A 18 -1.58 -10.24 -10.24
C GLY A 18 -0.85 -9.07 -9.58
N ALA A 19 -1.57 -8.21 -8.87
CA ALA A 19 -0.98 -7.10 -8.11
C ALA A 19 -0.09 -7.61 -6.95
N ALA A 20 -0.56 -8.58 -6.17
CA ALA A 20 0.22 -9.20 -5.09
C ALA A 20 1.52 -9.85 -5.59
N LEU A 21 1.49 -10.49 -6.77
CA LEU A 21 2.68 -11.06 -7.39
C LEU A 21 3.68 -9.98 -7.81
N ARG A 22 3.21 -8.87 -8.42
CA ARG A 22 4.06 -7.73 -8.77
C ARG A 22 4.69 -7.08 -7.53
N LEU A 23 3.90 -6.90 -6.47
CA LEU A 23 4.36 -6.38 -5.19
C LEU A 23 5.44 -7.28 -4.57
N THR A 24 5.20 -8.59 -4.52
CA THR A 24 6.16 -9.55 -3.94
C THR A 24 7.47 -9.57 -4.72
N ALA A 25 7.41 -9.45 -6.05
CA ALA A 25 8.60 -9.37 -6.90
C ALA A 25 9.42 -8.08 -6.66
N GLU A 26 8.77 -6.96 -6.33
CA GLU A 26 9.42 -5.67 -6.09
C GLU A 26 9.93 -5.53 -4.63
N ALA A 27 9.20 -6.07 -3.66
CA ALA A 27 9.40 -5.80 -2.22
C ALA A 27 10.84 -6.07 -1.74
N GLY A 28 11.48 -7.14 -2.23
CA GLY A 28 12.85 -7.49 -1.85
C GLY A 28 13.87 -6.41 -2.19
N GLN A 29 13.69 -5.68 -3.31
CA GLN A 29 14.59 -4.62 -3.75
C GLN A 29 14.44 -3.34 -2.93
N LEU A 30 13.34 -3.19 -2.20
CA LEU A 30 13.01 -1.98 -1.43
C LEU A 30 13.44 -2.08 0.04
N LEU A 31 13.89 -3.25 0.50
CA LEU A 31 14.23 -3.50 1.91
C LEU A 31 15.30 -2.54 2.45
N SER A 32 16.31 -2.20 1.65
CA SER A 32 17.39 -1.28 2.05
C SER A 32 16.91 0.17 2.16
N ILE A 33 15.84 0.53 1.45
CA ILE A 33 15.26 1.88 1.41
C ILE A 33 14.23 2.05 2.52
N TRP A 34 13.56 0.98 2.97
CA TRP A 34 12.46 1.02 3.93
C TRP A 34 12.76 1.87 5.17
N ARG A 35 13.91 1.67 5.83
CA ARG A 35 14.27 2.43 7.03
C ARG A 35 14.75 3.86 6.77
N GLN A 36 14.95 4.24 5.52
CA GLN A 36 15.43 5.57 5.12
C GLN A 36 14.30 6.43 4.55
N SER A 37 13.39 5.82 3.79
CA SER A 37 12.29 6.52 3.12
C SER A 37 11.07 5.61 2.98
N PRO A 38 10.33 5.34 4.07
CA PRO A 38 9.15 4.47 4.05
C PRO A 38 8.10 4.94 3.04
N LEU A 39 7.82 6.25 2.98
CA LEU A 39 6.81 6.81 2.06
C LEU A 39 7.17 6.58 0.59
N ARG A 40 8.46 6.64 0.24
CA ARG A 40 8.92 6.33 -1.12
C ARG A 40 8.73 4.86 -1.46
N VAL A 41 8.97 3.96 -0.49
CA VAL A 41 8.70 2.53 -0.66
C VAL A 41 7.21 2.29 -0.88
N LEU A 42 6.34 2.87 -0.05
CA LEU A 42 4.89 2.74 -0.18
C LEU A 42 4.38 3.29 -1.52
N ALA A 43 4.86 4.46 -1.94
CA ALA A 43 4.56 5.03 -3.25
C ALA A 43 4.96 4.09 -4.40
N ARG A 44 6.15 3.48 -4.32
CA ARG A 44 6.63 2.53 -5.32
C ARG A 44 5.81 1.24 -5.34
N LEU A 45 5.44 0.72 -4.18
CA LEU A 45 4.57 -0.45 -4.05
C LEU A 45 3.19 -0.18 -4.65
N HIS A 46 2.57 0.95 -4.33
CA HIS A 46 1.29 1.35 -4.92
C HIS A 46 1.37 1.47 -6.45
N LEU A 47 2.46 2.04 -6.98
CA LEU A 47 2.68 2.14 -8.43
C LEU A 47 2.69 0.75 -9.11
N VAL A 48 3.40 -0.23 -8.54
CA VAL A 48 3.45 -1.58 -9.14
C VAL A 48 2.19 -2.40 -8.91
N ALA A 49 1.45 -2.15 -7.82
CA ALA A 49 0.15 -2.74 -7.56
C ALA A 49 -0.88 -2.28 -8.61
N ALA A 50 -1.08 -0.95 -8.69
CA ALA A 50 -2.06 -0.33 -9.58
C ALA A 50 -1.76 -0.61 -11.05
N ALA A 51 -0.48 -0.53 -11.46
CA ALA A 51 -0.03 -0.83 -12.82
C ALA A 51 -0.78 -0.05 -13.93
N THR A 52 -1.22 1.17 -13.64
CA THR A 52 -1.84 2.12 -14.58
C THR A 52 -1.10 3.46 -14.58
N GLN A 53 -1.46 4.37 -15.49
CA GLN A 53 -0.88 5.72 -15.60
C GLN A 53 -1.84 6.81 -15.11
N ALA A 54 -2.58 6.56 -14.04
CA ALA A 54 -3.49 7.57 -13.48
C ALA A 54 -2.76 8.53 -12.53
N ASP A 55 -3.25 9.77 -12.42
CA ASP A 55 -2.58 10.87 -11.70
C ASP A 55 -2.49 10.65 -10.18
N GLU A 56 -3.39 9.82 -9.64
CA GLU A 56 -3.45 9.41 -8.24
C GLU A 56 -2.49 8.27 -7.88
N VAL A 57 -1.89 7.60 -8.87
CA VAL A 57 -1.01 6.45 -8.65
C VAL A 57 0.33 6.90 -8.07
N GLY A 58 0.80 6.16 -7.05
CA GLY A 58 2.08 6.40 -6.40
C GLY A 58 2.13 7.61 -5.46
N ARG A 59 0.99 8.23 -5.12
CA ARG A 59 0.93 9.30 -4.12
C ARG A 59 -0.23 9.12 -3.16
N PRO A 60 -0.15 9.62 -1.92
CA PRO A 60 -1.30 9.69 -1.04
C PRO A 60 -2.49 10.45 -1.66
N ARG A 61 -3.70 10.04 -1.25
CA ARG A 61 -4.97 10.59 -1.72
C ARG A 61 -5.19 12.02 -1.23
N GLN A 62 -5.73 12.85 -2.10
CA GLN A 62 -6.08 14.23 -1.82
C GLN A 62 -7.53 14.34 -1.32
N LYS A 63 -7.87 15.51 -0.77
CA LYS A 63 -9.22 15.80 -0.29
C LYS A 63 -10.24 15.63 -1.40
N GLY A 64 -11.26 14.82 -1.16
CA GLY A 64 -12.35 14.57 -2.10
C GLY A 64 -12.09 13.46 -3.11
N GLU A 65 -10.88 12.88 -3.15
CA GLU A 65 -10.62 11.68 -3.95
C GLU A 65 -11.33 10.47 -3.31
N PRO A 66 -12.04 9.65 -4.11
CA PRO A 66 -12.70 8.44 -3.60
C PRO A 66 -11.67 7.36 -3.22
N VAL A 67 -12.09 6.45 -2.35
CA VAL A 67 -11.32 5.25 -1.98
C VAL A 67 -12.12 4.01 -2.34
N ASP A 68 -11.56 3.18 -3.20
CA ASP A 68 -12.10 1.90 -3.65
C ASP A 68 -11.49 0.75 -2.83
N GLU A 69 -12.14 0.43 -1.71
CA GLU A 69 -11.75 -0.63 -0.77
C GLU A 69 -13.02 -1.36 -0.26
N PRO A 70 -13.70 -2.14 -1.10
CA PRO A 70 -15.02 -2.69 -0.78
C PRO A 70 -15.02 -3.71 0.37
N LEU A 71 -13.85 -4.24 0.74
CA LEU A 71 -13.69 -5.21 1.83
C LEU A 71 -13.44 -4.55 3.20
N VAL A 72 -13.30 -3.22 3.27
CA VAL A 72 -12.93 -2.48 4.49
C VAL A 72 -14.08 -1.60 4.96
N GLU A 73 -14.84 -2.06 5.96
CA GLU A 73 -16.03 -1.36 6.49
C GLU A 73 -15.71 -0.32 7.59
N LEU A 74 -14.44 -0.08 7.89
CA LEU A 74 -14.04 0.90 8.91
C LEU A 74 -14.33 2.35 8.44
N PRO A 75 -14.61 3.28 9.36
CA PRO A 75 -14.69 4.70 9.03
C PRO A 75 -13.44 5.17 8.29
N LEU A 76 -13.63 5.92 7.20
CA LEU A 76 -12.53 6.47 6.41
C LEU A 76 -12.11 7.82 7.01
N PRO A 77 -10.87 7.96 7.51
CA PRO A 77 -10.35 9.26 7.93
C PRO A 77 -10.35 10.24 6.75
N ASP A 78 -10.46 11.54 7.01
CA ASP A 78 -10.25 12.51 5.94
C ASP A 78 -8.79 12.47 5.44
N ALA A 79 -8.52 13.14 4.31
CA ALA A 79 -7.19 13.12 3.71
C ALA A 79 -6.13 13.78 4.61
N GLU A 80 -6.50 14.82 5.37
CA GLU A 80 -5.57 15.55 6.22
C GLU A 80 -5.13 14.70 7.42
N GLU A 81 -6.09 14.04 8.08
CA GLU A 81 -5.81 13.08 9.15
C GLU A 81 -4.94 11.92 8.63
N ALA A 82 -5.28 11.38 7.46
CA ALA A 82 -4.52 10.29 6.86
C ALA A 82 -3.06 10.68 6.57
N HIS A 83 -2.81 11.87 6.02
CA HIS A 83 -1.45 12.37 5.80
C HIS A 83 -0.68 12.52 7.11
N GLY A 84 -1.26 13.18 8.12
CA GLY A 84 -0.60 13.41 9.40
C GLY A 84 -0.22 12.12 10.12
N ARG A 85 -1.11 11.11 10.09
CA ARG A 85 -0.83 9.80 10.69
C ARG A 85 0.18 8.98 9.87
N LEU A 86 0.13 9.07 8.55
CA LEU A 86 1.10 8.41 7.66
C LEU A 86 2.51 8.97 7.86
N ASP A 87 2.65 10.29 8.01
CA ASP A 87 3.92 10.94 8.33
C ASP A 87 4.44 10.51 9.72
N GLY A 88 3.56 10.44 10.71
CA GLY A 88 3.87 9.91 12.03
C GLY A 88 4.37 8.45 11.99
N LEU A 89 3.70 7.59 11.22
CA LEU A 89 4.12 6.21 11.00
C LEU A 89 5.50 6.13 10.35
N ALA A 90 5.76 6.95 9.32
CA ALA A 90 7.06 7.01 8.66
C ALA A 90 8.18 7.45 9.61
N ALA A 91 7.90 8.42 10.48
CA ALA A 91 8.83 8.87 11.52
C ALA A 91 9.14 7.74 12.52
N LEU A 92 8.13 6.99 12.97
CA LEU A 92 8.31 5.84 13.86
C LEU A 92 9.17 4.73 13.21
N ILE A 93 8.91 4.40 11.95
CA ILE A 93 9.71 3.41 11.21
C ILE A 93 11.18 3.84 11.10
N THR A 94 11.40 5.13 10.81
CA THR A 94 12.74 5.69 10.61
C THR A 94 13.52 5.80 11.92
N ALA A 95 12.86 6.19 13.01
CA ALA A 95 13.45 6.22 14.34
C ALA A 95 13.87 4.83 14.82
N GLY A 96 13.16 3.79 14.38
CA GLY A 96 13.38 2.41 14.82
C GLY A 96 12.91 2.17 16.25
N GLY A 97 13.09 0.93 16.73
CA GLY A 97 12.68 0.55 18.08
C GLY A 97 13.10 -0.88 18.42
N SER A 98 12.85 -1.27 19.67
CA SER A 98 13.16 -2.61 20.19
C SER A 98 12.01 -3.62 20.03
N ALA A 99 10.86 -3.18 19.50
CA ALA A 99 9.73 -4.06 19.25
C ALA A 99 10.10 -5.19 18.28
N PRO A 100 9.58 -6.41 18.46
CA PRO A 100 9.78 -7.50 17.50
C PRO A 100 9.31 -7.09 16.10
N ALA A 101 10.05 -7.50 15.07
CA ALA A 101 9.77 -7.10 13.69
C ALA A 101 8.33 -7.42 13.24
N LEU A 102 7.78 -8.56 13.68
CA LEU A 102 6.39 -8.96 13.39
C LEU A 102 5.36 -8.03 14.03
N VAL A 103 5.64 -7.50 15.23
CA VAL A 103 4.76 -6.52 15.90
C VAL A 103 4.77 -5.22 15.13
N THR A 104 5.94 -4.73 14.74
CA THR A 104 6.07 -3.53 13.89
C THR A 104 5.34 -3.72 12.56
N ALA A 105 5.49 -4.88 11.92
CA ALA A 105 4.80 -5.20 10.67
C ALA A 105 3.27 -5.20 10.83
N ALA A 106 2.75 -5.79 11.91
CA ALA A 106 1.32 -5.80 12.20
C ALA A 106 0.76 -4.38 12.42
N VAL A 107 1.50 -3.53 13.14
CA VAL A 107 1.12 -2.11 13.34
C VAL A 107 1.12 -1.35 12.02
N VAL A 108 2.17 -1.49 11.20
CA VAL A 108 2.24 -0.85 9.88
C VAL A 108 1.09 -1.30 9.00
N HIS A 109 0.83 -2.60 8.91
CA HIS A 109 -0.27 -3.14 8.11
C HIS A 109 -1.63 -2.63 8.59
N GLY A 110 -1.88 -2.67 9.90
CA GLY A 110 -3.14 -2.17 10.48
C GLY A 110 -3.34 -0.67 10.26
N GLU A 111 -2.27 0.13 10.40
CA GLU A 111 -2.35 1.57 10.18
C GLU A 111 -2.60 1.89 8.71
N LEU A 112 -1.91 1.23 7.76
CA LEU A 112 -2.16 1.43 6.33
C LEU A 112 -3.60 1.06 5.95
N LEU A 113 -4.13 -0.04 6.47
CA LEU A 113 -5.51 -0.47 6.23
C LEU A 113 -6.54 0.48 6.86
N ALA A 114 -6.24 1.08 8.02
CA ALA A 114 -7.12 2.06 8.65
C ALA A 114 -7.11 3.40 7.89
N LEU A 115 -5.93 3.89 7.53
CA LEU A 115 -5.75 5.19 6.88
C LEU A 115 -6.22 5.20 5.43
N ARG A 116 -6.07 4.06 4.74
CA ARG A 116 -6.24 3.91 3.28
C ARG A 116 -5.60 5.11 2.55
N PRO A 117 -4.25 5.25 2.63
CA PRO A 117 -3.57 6.43 2.13
C PRO A 117 -3.67 6.59 0.61
N PHE A 118 -3.98 5.55 -0.14
CA PHE A 118 -4.16 5.56 -1.59
C PHE A 118 -5.63 5.40 -1.98
N THR A 119 -5.99 5.79 -3.20
CA THR A 119 -7.37 5.64 -3.71
C THR A 119 -7.78 4.18 -3.91
N SER A 120 -6.84 3.23 -3.93
CA SER A 120 -7.08 1.78 -4.05
C SER A 120 -5.84 0.98 -3.63
N HIS A 121 -5.96 -0.35 -3.57
CA HIS A 121 -4.85 -1.30 -3.34
C HIS A 121 -4.11 -1.12 -1.99
N ASN A 122 -4.76 -0.60 -0.96
CA ASN A 122 -4.18 -0.36 0.37
C ASN A 122 -4.02 -1.65 1.19
N GLY A 123 -4.86 -2.66 0.92
CA GLY A 123 -4.84 -3.94 1.63
C GLY A 123 -3.91 -5.01 1.04
N LEU A 124 -3.26 -4.74 -0.09
CA LEU A 124 -2.30 -5.64 -0.75
C LEU A 124 -0.88 -5.43 -0.24
#